data_AF-A0A8I2YHD9-F1
#
_entry.id   AF-A0A8I2YHD9-F1
#
_cell.length_a   1.000
_cell.length_b   1.000
_cell.length_c   1.000
_cell.angle_alpha   90.00
_cell.angle_beta   90.00
_cell.angle_gamma   90.00
#
_symmetry.space_group_name_H-M   'P 1'
#
loop_
_entity.id
_entity.type
_entity.pdbx_description
1 polymer ?
#
loop_
_entity_poly.entity_id
_entity_poly.type
_entity_poly.pdbx_seq_one_letter_code
_entity_poly.pdbx_strand_id
1 'polypeptide(L)'
;MTLFLPFLLFASVAAQYSITDYAPTINAPCPQASNNVLVRSFTPQTQALNTQEGSYLGARESNVIPAAWSDWVGNSSSIGYDLALFNGSLPRIGIAVGGQGYRAAQFGAGVLSALDARNGTAKSLGTGGLLQVASYLAGSSGGSWLTASLMLNDWPSPSTLVYGDGRALSGWMLDLDLVAPSGVNLGDTDNQAYWGSILASVEAKANASIDTSITDLWGRALSYHFLNQTTRNNFYTNTTGHGVGQLWSQIPLSPSYADQSMPFPIIAADSLPSGSESTPVVSLDSVVYEASAPTFPSFARLAHSSSSHLSSLGLGIHHCLLWFRWLIQARI
;
A
#
# COMPACT_ATOMS: atom_id res chain seq x y z
N MET A 1 8.94 -2.41 -50.46
CA MET A 1 7.82 -3.10 -49.78
C MET A 1 8.11 -3.02 -48.29
N THR A 2 7.67 -1.93 -47.66
CA THR A 2 7.95 -1.61 -46.26
C THR A 2 6.75 -2.06 -45.45
N LEU A 3 6.91 -3.13 -44.66
CA LEU A 3 5.86 -3.69 -43.83
C LEU A 3 5.71 -2.81 -42.57
N PHE A 4 4.61 -2.06 -42.50
CA PHE A 4 4.18 -1.41 -41.25
C PHE A 4 3.57 -2.47 -40.33
N LEU A 5 4.23 -2.78 -39.21
CA LEU A 5 3.59 -3.48 -38.10
C LEU A 5 2.66 -2.49 -37.37
N PRO A 6 1.37 -2.77 -37.21
CA PRO A 6 0.50 -1.92 -36.41
C PRO A 6 0.81 -2.17 -34.93
N PHE A 7 1.21 -1.10 -34.23
CA PHE A 7 1.24 -1.08 -32.77
C PHE A 7 -0.21 -1.19 -32.28
N LEU A 8 -0.60 -2.36 -31.77
CA LEU A 8 -1.86 -2.55 -31.05
C LEU A 8 -1.72 -1.86 -29.69
N LEU A 9 -2.28 -0.65 -29.58
CA LEU A 9 -2.59 -0.01 -28.31
C LEU A 9 -3.63 -0.87 -27.58
N PHE A 10 -3.17 -1.72 -26.66
CA PHE A 10 -4.04 -2.30 -25.66
C PHE A 10 -4.47 -1.18 -24.71
N ALA A 11 -5.61 -0.56 -24.98
CA ALA A 11 -6.32 0.19 -23.95
C ALA A 11 -6.76 -0.83 -22.89
N SER A 12 -6.04 -0.86 -21.77
CA SER A 12 -6.47 -1.61 -20.59
C SER A 12 -7.77 -1.00 -20.09
N VAL A 13 -8.91 -1.60 -20.46
CA VAL A 13 -10.18 -1.31 -19.79
C VAL A 13 -9.97 -1.74 -18.34
N ALA A 14 -9.85 -0.78 -17.43
CA ALA A 14 -9.82 -1.08 -16.01
C ALA A 14 -11.09 -1.88 -15.69
N ALA A 15 -10.93 -3.07 -15.10
CA ALA A 15 -12.08 -3.86 -14.69
C ALA A 15 -12.95 -2.99 -13.78
N GLN A 16 -14.22 -2.78 -14.18
CA GLN A 16 -15.15 -2.00 -13.37
C GLN A 16 -15.62 -2.90 -12.24
N TYR A 17 -15.06 -2.68 -11.05
CA TYR A 17 -15.48 -3.38 -9.84
C TYR A 17 -16.76 -2.76 -9.30
N SER A 18 -17.59 -3.59 -8.71
CA SER A 18 -18.76 -3.24 -7.92
C SER A 18 -18.41 -3.23 -6.43
N ILE A 19 -19.26 -2.62 -5.61
CA ILE A 19 -19.07 -2.60 -4.15
C ILE A 19 -19.14 -4.00 -3.53
N THR A 20 -19.88 -4.93 -4.13
CA THR A 20 -20.03 -6.31 -3.67
C THR A 20 -18.84 -7.20 -4.01
N ASP A 21 -17.95 -6.76 -4.92
CA ASP A 21 -16.65 -7.42 -5.15
C ASP A 21 -15.70 -7.25 -3.96
N TYR A 22 -16.17 -6.63 -2.87
CA TYR A 22 -15.57 -6.73 -1.55
C TYR A 22 -15.64 -8.14 -0.96
N ALA A 23 -16.54 -8.99 -1.45
CA ALA A 23 -16.51 -10.39 -1.11
C ALA A 23 -15.30 -11.09 -1.78
N PRO A 24 -14.49 -11.84 -1.03
CA PRO A 24 -13.50 -12.74 -1.60
C PRO A 24 -14.09 -13.84 -2.48
N THR A 25 -13.32 -14.26 -3.47
CA THR A 25 -13.52 -15.56 -4.12
C THR A 25 -13.19 -16.66 -3.12
N ILE A 26 -14.21 -17.41 -2.71
CA ILE A 26 -14.06 -18.60 -1.87
C ILE A 26 -13.82 -19.86 -2.72
N ASN A 27 -13.30 -20.91 -2.09
CA ASN A 27 -13.07 -22.23 -2.72
C ASN A 27 -12.06 -22.23 -3.89
N ALA A 28 -11.15 -21.25 -3.93
CA ALA A 28 -10.05 -21.28 -4.88
C ALA A 28 -9.07 -22.43 -4.54
N PRO A 29 -8.55 -23.16 -5.55
CA PRO A 29 -7.60 -24.24 -5.31
C PRO A 29 -6.33 -23.70 -4.66
N CYS A 30 -5.82 -24.39 -3.62
CA CYS A 30 -4.51 -24.08 -3.05
C CYS A 30 -3.44 -24.10 -4.16
N PRO A 31 -2.48 -23.17 -4.11
CA PRO A 31 -1.19 -23.39 -4.75
C PRO A 31 -0.61 -24.73 -4.28
N GLN A 32 -0.10 -25.55 -5.20
CA GLN A 32 0.47 -26.85 -4.87
C GLN A 32 1.66 -26.69 -3.90
N ALA A 33 1.57 -27.32 -2.73
CA ALA A 33 2.53 -27.16 -1.63
C ALA A 33 3.97 -27.55 -2.00
N SER A 34 4.17 -28.40 -3.03
CA SER A 34 5.49 -28.79 -3.51
C SER A 34 6.25 -27.66 -4.21
N ASN A 35 5.55 -26.63 -4.70
CA ASN A 35 6.13 -25.56 -5.52
C ASN A 35 6.03 -24.17 -4.88
N ASN A 36 5.19 -24.00 -3.84
CA ASN A 36 4.97 -22.72 -3.17
C ASN A 36 4.83 -22.93 -1.65
N VAL A 37 5.87 -22.61 -0.90
CA VAL A 37 5.82 -22.59 0.57
C VAL A 37 4.98 -21.37 0.98
N LEU A 38 3.72 -21.59 1.34
CA LEU A 38 2.79 -20.54 1.78
C LEU A 38 3.12 -20.00 3.17
N VAL A 39 3.86 -20.75 3.99
CA VAL A 39 4.29 -20.32 5.33
C VAL A 39 5.77 -20.66 5.48
N ARG A 40 6.63 -19.64 5.55
CA ARG A 40 8.06 -19.79 5.79
C ARG A 40 8.36 -19.50 7.25
N SER A 41 8.86 -20.49 7.98
CA SER A 41 9.35 -20.28 9.35
C SER A 41 10.84 -19.94 9.37
N PHE A 42 11.27 -19.06 10.26
CA PHE A 42 12.67 -18.69 10.43
C PHE A 42 13.03 -18.44 11.89
N THR A 43 14.33 -18.45 12.17
CA THR A 43 14.95 -18.02 13.43
C THR A 43 15.79 -16.77 13.16
N PRO A 44 16.23 -16.03 14.20
CA PRO A 44 17.13 -14.89 14.00
C PRO A 44 18.41 -15.24 13.21
N GLN A 45 18.87 -16.49 13.28
CA GLN A 45 20.07 -16.97 12.57
C GLN A 45 19.79 -17.42 11.13
N THR A 46 18.54 -17.74 10.81
CA THR A 46 18.12 -18.25 9.48
C THR A 46 17.22 -17.26 8.73
N GLN A 47 17.03 -16.07 9.31
CA GLN A 47 16.28 -14.98 8.71
C GLN A 47 17.00 -14.47 7.47
N ALA A 48 16.27 -14.43 6.36
CA ALA A 48 16.72 -13.86 5.10
C ALA A 48 15.53 -13.19 4.42
N LEU A 49 15.78 -12.22 3.54
CA LEU A 49 14.72 -11.57 2.77
C LEU A 49 13.94 -12.59 1.93
N ASN A 50 12.69 -12.26 1.60
CA ASN A 50 11.99 -13.00 0.56
C ASN A 50 12.76 -12.86 -0.78
N THR A 51 12.80 -13.90 -1.59
CA THR A 51 13.56 -13.88 -2.85
C THR A 51 13.04 -12.83 -3.84
N GLN A 52 11.74 -12.55 -3.86
CA GLN A 52 11.12 -11.52 -4.69
C GLN A 52 11.49 -10.12 -4.21
N GLU A 53 11.50 -9.89 -2.89
CA GLU A 53 12.02 -8.65 -2.30
C GLU A 53 13.50 -8.45 -2.63
N GLY A 54 14.34 -9.47 -2.38
CA GLY A 54 15.77 -9.41 -2.69
C GLY A 54 16.05 -9.15 -4.18
N SER A 55 15.26 -9.76 -5.06
CA SER A 55 15.36 -9.53 -6.51
C SER A 55 14.96 -8.12 -6.90
N TYR A 56 13.85 -7.60 -6.34
CA TYR A 56 13.40 -6.23 -6.59
C TYR A 56 14.44 -5.20 -6.16
N LEU A 57 14.98 -5.34 -4.95
CA LEU A 57 15.98 -4.44 -4.40
C LEU A 57 17.29 -4.51 -5.19
N GLY A 58 17.75 -5.71 -5.54
CA GLY A 58 18.95 -5.87 -6.36
C GLY A 58 18.80 -5.25 -7.75
N ALA A 59 17.64 -5.40 -8.38
CA ALA A 59 17.32 -4.75 -9.66
C ALA A 59 17.29 -3.23 -9.51
N ARG A 60 16.62 -2.71 -8.48
CA ARG A 60 16.54 -1.27 -8.20
C ARG A 60 17.91 -0.65 -7.94
N GLU A 61 18.73 -1.32 -7.13
CA GLU A 61 20.11 -0.94 -6.81
C GLU A 61 21.02 -0.88 -8.03
N SER A 62 20.79 -1.75 -9.00
CA SER A 62 21.58 -1.79 -10.24
C SER A 62 21.07 -0.78 -11.27
N ASN A 63 19.75 -0.65 -11.41
CA ASN A 63 19.13 0.03 -12.55
C ASN A 63 18.72 1.49 -12.25
N VAL A 64 18.39 1.83 -11.01
CA VAL A 64 17.77 3.12 -10.67
C VAL A 64 18.59 3.92 -9.67
N ILE A 65 19.08 3.28 -8.61
CA ILE A 65 19.74 3.97 -7.48
C ILE A 65 20.97 4.78 -7.91
N PRO A 66 21.90 4.30 -8.77
CA PRO A 66 23.09 5.08 -9.12
C PRO A 66 22.76 6.39 -9.82
N ALA A 67 21.82 6.35 -10.77
CA ALA A 67 21.34 7.54 -11.48
C ALA A 67 20.59 8.49 -10.55
N ALA A 68 19.74 7.97 -9.65
CA ALA A 68 19.01 8.78 -8.68
C ALA A 68 19.94 9.51 -7.70
N TRP A 69 20.99 8.86 -7.20
CA TRP A 69 22.00 9.50 -6.36
C TRP A 69 22.75 10.60 -7.11
N SER A 70 23.16 10.33 -8.35
CA SER A 70 23.83 11.34 -9.18
C SER A 70 22.92 12.53 -9.50
N ASP A 71 21.63 12.32 -9.73
CA ASP A 71 20.66 13.38 -10.01
C ASP A 71 20.38 14.24 -8.77
N TRP A 72 20.26 13.61 -7.59
CA TRP A 72 19.96 14.32 -6.35
C TRP A 72 21.17 15.08 -5.79
N VAL A 73 22.32 14.41 -5.66
CA VAL A 73 23.52 14.98 -5.03
C VAL A 73 24.30 15.87 -6.01
N GLY A 74 24.27 15.54 -7.30
CA GLY A 74 24.98 16.30 -8.33
C GLY A 74 26.47 16.46 -8.04
N ASN A 75 27.00 17.67 -8.23
CA ASN A 75 28.37 18.00 -7.83
C ASN A 75 28.40 18.39 -6.35
N SER A 76 28.78 17.43 -5.50
CA SER A 76 28.89 17.61 -4.04
C SER A 76 30.30 17.90 -3.53
N SER A 77 31.22 18.33 -4.41
CA SER A 77 32.60 18.66 -4.01
C SER A 77 32.66 19.74 -2.94
N SER A 78 31.69 20.66 -2.90
CA SER A 78 31.59 21.72 -1.89
C SER A 78 31.29 21.22 -0.47
N ILE A 79 30.72 20.01 -0.34
CA ILE A 79 30.48 19.34 0.95
C ILE A 79 31.43 18.15 1.16
N GLY A 80 32.48 18.03 0.32
CA GLY A 80 33.51 17.00 0.44
C GLY A 80 33.08 15.60 0.00
N TYR A 81 31.98 15.47 -0.75
CA TYR A 81 31.51 14.18 -1.27
C TYR A 81 31.87 14.00 -2.74
N ASP A 82 32.41 12.83 -3.07
CA ASP A 82 32.62 12.35 -4.42
C ASP A 82 31.92 10.99 -4.59
N LEU A 83 30.85 10.96 -5.38
CA LEU A 83 30.06 9.75 -5.64
C LEU A 83 30.89 8.63 -6.31
N ALA A 84 31.93 8.98 -7.07
CA ALA A 84 32.77 7.99 -7.74
C ALA A 84 33.55 7.11 -6.75
N LEU A 85 33.87 7.64 -5.56
CA LEU A 85 34.58 6.90 -4.51
C LEU A 85 33.77 5.76 -3.90
N PHE A 86 32.44 5.79 -4.04
CA PHE A 86 31.57 4.72 -3.54
C PHE A 86 31.58 3.48 -4.45
N ASN A 87 32.13 3.57 -5.66
CA ASN A 87 32.26 2.44 -6.59
C ASN A 87 30.96 1.63 -6.76
N GLY A 88 29.82 2.33 -6.90
CA GLY A 88 28.49 1.72 -7.01
C GLY A 88 27.89 1.17 -5.70
N SER A 89 28.65 1.16 -4.60
CA SER A 89 28.19 0.74 -3.27
C SER A 89 27.50 1.90 -2.55
N LEU A 90 26.24 2.15 -2.92
CA LEU A 90 25.43 3.23 -2.37
C LEU A 90 24.56 2.74 -1.21
N PRO A 91 24.30 3.58 -0.18
CA PRO A 91 23.53 3.15 0.98
C PRO A 91 22.05 2.90 0.63
N ARG A 92 21.46 1.88 1.27
CA ARG A 92 20.01 1.66 1.26
C ARG A 92 19.34 2.66 2.19
N ILE A 93 18.37 3.39 1.66
CA ILE A 93 17.62 4.39 2.43
C ILE A 93 16.20 3.88 2.67
N GLY A 94 15.78 3.85 3.93
CA GLY A 94 14.39 3.58 4.31
C GLY A 94 13.70 4.86 4.78
N ILE A 95 12.49 5.10 4.28
CA ILE A 95 11.61 6.16 4.79
C ILE A 95 10.47 5.49 5.56
N ALA A 96 10.18 5.97 6.76
CA ALA A 96 9.08 5.45 7.58
C ALA A 96 8.13 6.58 7.97
N VAL A 97 6.82 6.39 7.71
CA VAL A 97 5.75 7.30 8.11
C VAL A 97 4.94 6.62 9.21
N GLY A 98 4.97 7.21 10.41
CA GLY A 98 4.25 6.68 11.57
C GLY A 98 2.73 6.88 11.51
N GLY A 99 2.07 6.50 12.60
CA GLY A 99 0.63 6.64 12.76
C GLY A 99 0.14 8.03 13.18
N GLN A 100 -1.19 8.15 13.36
CA GLN A 100 -2.00 9.36 13.66
C GLN A 100 -2.93 9.79 12.50
N GLY A 101 -3.57 8.81 11.84
CA GLY A 101 -4.63 9.00 10.86
C GLY A 101 -4.35 10.08 9.80
N TYR A 102 -5.32 10.97 9.56
CA TYR A 102 -5.22 12.02 8.55
C TYR A 102 -4.01 12.93 8.74
N ARG A 103 -3.63 13.23 9.98
CA ARG A 103 -2.49 14.12 10.27
C ARG A 103 -1.20 13.51 9.75
N ALA A 104 -0.96 12.24 10.07
CA ALA A 104 0.24 11.55 9.60
C ALA A 104 0.23 11.37 8.08
N ALA A 105 -0.91 11.02 7.49
CA ALA A 105 -1.04 10.87 6.04
C ALA A 105 -0.74 12.18 5.29
N GLN A 106 -1.36 13.30 5.69
CA GLN A 106 -1.18 14.61 5.05
C GLN A 106 0.22 15.17 5.27
N PHE A 107 0.71 15.12 6.52
CA PHE A 107 2.06 15.57 6.84
C PHE A 107 3.11 14.75 6.08
N GLY A 108 2.95 13.42 6.06
CA GLY A 108 3.79 12.52 5.28
C GLY A 108 3.77 12.87 3.79
N ALA A 109 2.59 13.09 3.19
CA ALA A 109 2.49 13.49 1.79
C ALA A 109 3.23 14.81 1.50
N GLY A 110 3.11 15.80 2.40
CA GLY A 110 3.82 17.07 2.31
C GLY A 110 5.35 16.89 2.38
N VAL A 111 5.84 16.10 3.34
CA VAL A 111 7.27 15.78 3.46
C VAL A 111 7.76 15.03 2.23
N LEU A 112 7.06 13.99 1.78
CA LEU A 112 7.42 13.26 0.58
C LEU A 112 7.44 14.16 -0.66
N SER A 113 6.52 15.12 -0.78
CA SER A 113 6.51 16.11 -1.87
C SER A 113 7.76 16.99 -1.87
N ALA A 114 8.27 17.36 -0.69
CA ALA A 114 9.51 18.13 -0.55
C ALA A 114 10.78 17.30 -0.83
N LEU A 115 10.68 15.97 -0.75
CA LEU A 115 11.76 15.03 -1.04
C LEU A 115 11.70 14.45 -2.47
N ASP A 116 10.64 14.76 -3.23
CA ASP A 116 10.38 14.20 -4.55
C ASP A 116 11.07 15.02 -5.66
N ALA A 117 11.92 14.38 -6.46
CA ALA A 117 12.54 14.99 -7.64
C ALA A 117 11.53 15.40 -8.73
N ARG A 118 10.31 14.84 -8.70
CA ARG A 118 9.21 15.21 -9.61
C ARG A 118 8.58 16.56 -9.23
N ASN A 119 8.86 17.08 -8.04
CA ASN A 119 8.50 18.42 -7.63
C ASN A 119 9.62 19.40 -8.03
N GLY A 120 9.35 20.19 -9.07
CA GLY A 120 10.34 21.14 -9.63
C GLY A 120 10.86 22.16 -8.61
N THR A 121 10.00 22.63 -7.69
CA THR A 121 10.41 23.55 -6.63
C THR A 121 11.35 22.86 -5.65
N ALA A 122 10.99 21.67 -5.17
CA ALA A 122 11.84 20.88 -4.28
C ALA A 122 13.21 20.57 -4.91
N LYS A 123 13.22 20.19 -6.18
CA LYS A 123 14.45 19.93 -6.95
C LYS A 123 15.31 21.18 -7.08
N SER A 124 14.71 22.34 -7.38
CA SER A 124 15.44 23.62 -7.48
C SER A 124 16.05 24.09 -6.16
N LEU A 125 15.44 23.72 -5.03
CA LEU A 125 15.92 24.04 -3.68
C LEU A 125 16.89 22.98 -3.12
N GLY A 126 17.16 21.90 -3.86
CA GLY A 126 18.08 20.83 -3.48
C GLY A 126 17.53 19.79 -2.50
N THR A 127 16.24 19.85 -2.15
CA THR A 127 15.61 18.84 -1.26
C THR A 127 14.99 17.68 -2.03
N GLY A 128 14.56 17.91 -3.28
CA GLY A 128 13.94 16.91 -4.15
C GLY A 128 14.97 15.93 -4.73
N GLY A 129 14.74 14.64 -4.52
CA GLY A 129 15.59 13.54 -4.98
C GLY A 129 15.85 12.47 -3.92
N LEU A 130 15.72 12.81 -2.64
CA LEU A 130 15.84 11.84 -1.55
C LEU A 130 14.79 10.70 -1.66
N LEU A 131 13.58 11.01 -2.15
CA LEU A 131 12.57 9.98 -2.37
C LEU A 131 12.98 9.00 -3.49
N GLN A 132 13.65 9.48 -4.53
CA GLN A 132 14.11 8.65 -5.65
C GLN A 132 15.27 7.73 -5.29
N VAL A 133 16.04 8.04 -4.25
CA VAL A 133 17.10 7.13 -3.73
C VAL A 133 16.59 6.18 -2.65
N ALA A 134 15.33 6.31 -2.20
CA ALA A 134 14.76 5.41 -1.20
C ALA A 134 14.63 3.97 -1.74
N SER A 135 15.13 3.01 -0.96
CA SER A 135 14.96 1.58 -1.19
C SER A 135 13.64 1.08 -0.62
N TYR A 136 13.20 1.63 0.52
CA TYR A 136 11.98 1.23 1.22
C TYR A 136 11.12 2.43 1.61
N LEU A 137 9.80 2.23 1.57
CA LEU A 137 8.81 3.13 2.18
C LEU A 137 7.88 2.33 3.09
N ALA A 138 8.00 2.55 4.40
CA ALA A 138 7.21 1.89 5.42
C ALA A 138 6.12 2.82 5.98
N GLY A 139 4.95 2.27 6.29
CA GLY A 139 3.85 3.01 6.91
C GLY A 139 3.16 2.23 8.03
N SER A 140 2.79 2.90 9.12
CA SER A 140 1.87 2.37 10.13
C SER A 140 0.67 3.30 10.32
N SER A 141 -0.54 2.76 10.55
CA SER A 141 -1.77 3.54 10.74
C SER A 141 -1.98 4.60 9.63
N GLY A 142 -2.05 5.89 9.95
CA GLY A 142 -2.13 6.98 8.97
C GLY A 142 -1.02 6.97 7.93
N GLY A 143 0.21 6.57 8.30
CA GLY A 143 1.29 6.34 7.35
C GLY A 143 1.01 5.20 6.38
N SER A 144 0.30 4.15 6.82
CA SER A 144 -0.17 3.09 5.92
C SER A 144 -1.20 3.60 4.91
N TRP A 145 -2.01 4.61 5.26
CA TRP A 145 -2.98 5.22 4.33
C TRP A 145 -2.24 5.90 3.18
N LEU A 146 -1.19 6.66 3.51
CA LEU A 146 -0.30 7.27 2.53
C LEU A 146 0.46 6.23 1.70
N THR A 147 1.13 5.27 2.34
CA THR A 147 1.89 4.24 1.62
C THR A 147 0.97 3.44 0.70
N ALA A 148 -0.18 2.96 1.17
CA ALA A 148 -1.11 2.20 0.34
C ALA A 148 -1.66 3.01 -0.82
N SER A 149 -2.08 4.25 -0.58
CA SER A 149 -2.61 5.10 -1.65
C SER A 149 -1.56 5.49 -2.70
N LEU A 150 -0.29 5.65 -2.33
CA LEU A 150 0.79 5.81 -3.31
C LEU A 150 0.95 4.56 -4.18
N MET A 151 1.05 3.39 -3.55
CA MET A 151 1.41 2.15 -4.25
C MET A 151 0.26 1.58 -5.08
N LEU A 152 -0.97 1.64 -4.57
CA LEU A 152 -2.17 1.13 -5.25
C LEU A 152 -2.65 2.04 -6.39
N ASN A 153 -2.10 3.25 -6.50
CA ASN A 153 -2.39 4.20 -7.59
C ASN A 153 -1.20 4.38 -8.54
N ASP A 154 -0.31 3.38 -8.64
CA ASP A 154 0.84 3.36 -9.56
C ASP A 154 1.84 4.51 -9.32
N TRP A 155 2.15 4.77 -8.05
CA TRP A 155 3.21 5.67 -7.60
C TRP A 155 3.13 7.10 -8.18
N PRO A 156 2.02 7.83 -8.03
CA PRO A 156 1.93 9.22 -8.45
C PRO A 156 2.88 10.11 -7.63
N SER A 157 3.08 11.34 -8.07
CA SER A 157 3.70 12.35 -7.19
C SER A 157 2.79 12.61 -5.99
N PRO A 158 3.31 12.93 -4.78
CA PRO A 158 2.46 13.20 -3.62
C PRO A 158 1.44 14.31 -3.85
N SER A 159 1.75 15.34 -4.66
CA SER A 159 0.78 16.37 -5.01
C SER A 159 -0.33 15.84 -5.91
N THR A 160 0.01 15.05 -6.95
CA THR A 160 -0.97 14.39 -7.82
C THR A 160 -1.84 13.40 -7.05
N LEU A 161 -1.28 12.69 -6.07
CA LEU A 161 -2.03 11.79 -5.20
C LEU A 161 -3.13 12.51 -4.43
N VAL A 162 -2.78 13.66 -3.83
CA VAL A 162 -3.69 14.41 -2.97
C VAL A 162 -4.73 15.17 -3.80
N TYR A 163 -4.29 15.88 -4.85
CA TYR A 163 -5.16 16.79 -5.61
C TYR A 163 -5.80 16.16 -6.85
N GLY A 164 -5.38 14.96 -7.23
CA GLY A 164 -5.76 14.32 -8.49
C GLY A 164 -5.02 14.91 -9.70
N ASP A 165 -5.23 14.28 -10.86
CA ASP A 165 -4.69 14.71 -12.16
C ASP A 165 -5.76 15.30 -13.10
N GLY A 166 -7.00 15.41 -12.61
CA GLY A 166 -8.16 15.83 -13.39
C GLY A 166 -8.57 14.84 -14.49
N ARG A 167 -8.03 13.62 -14.47
CA ARG A 167 -8.26 12.58 -15.48
C ARG A 167 -8.57 11.24 -14.79
N ALA A 168 -7.57 10.40 -14.62
CA ALA A 168 -7.72 9.03 -14.16
C ALA A 168 -7.64 8.91 -12.64
N LEU A 169 -6.98 9.86 -11.97
CA LEU A 169 -6.84 9.90 -10.52
C LEU A 169 -7.63 11.07 -9.96
N SER A 170 -8.66 10.77 -9.18
CA SER A 170 -9.55 11.75 -8.58
C SER A 170 -8.93 12.57 -7.45
N GLY A 171 -7.86 12.06 -6.84
CA GLY A 171 -7.27 12.65 -5.64
C GLY A 171 -7.95 12.15 -4.36
N TRP A 172 -7.44 12.59 -3.21
CA TRP A 172 -8.01 12.22 -1.93
C TRP A 172 -9.28 13.05 -1.60
N MET A 173 -10.30 12.40 -1.04
CA MET A 173 -11.56 13.06 -0.62
C MET A 173 -11.50 13.54 0.83
N LEU A 174 -10.45 14.28 1.21
CA LEU A 174 -10.19 14.62 2.62
C LEU A 174 -11.08 15.73 3.19
N ASP A 175 -11.79 16.46 2.34
CA ASP A 175 -12.71 17.52 2.76
C ASP A 175 -14.11 17.00 3.10
N LEU A 176 -14.41 15.75 2.74
CA LEU A 176 -15.61 15.03 3.18
C LEU A 176 -15.30 14.35 4.51
N ASP A 177 -16.24 14.43 5.46
CA ASP A 177 -16.11 13.74 6.74
C ASP A 177 -16.18 12.22 6.55
N LEU A 178 -15.34 11.48 7.28
CA LEU A 178 -15.23 10.02 7.13
C LEU A 178 -16.49 9.26 7.62
N VAL A 179 -17.23 9.87 8.55
CA VAL A 179 -18.42 9.28 9.20
C VAL A 179 -19.71 9.90 8.68
N ALA A 180 -19.71 11.21 8.50
CA ALA A 180 -20.88 12.02 8.18
C ALA A 180 -20.62 12.94 6.97
N PRO A 181 -20.24 12.38 5.79
CA PRO A 181 -19.81 13.14 4.62
C PRO A 181 -20.84 14.15 4.10
N SER A 182 -22.14 13.96 4.37
CA SER A 182 -23.23 14.89 4.01
C SER A 182 -23.65 15.84 5.17
N GLY A 183 -22.83 15.92 6.22
CA GLY A 183 -23.13 16.66 7.45
C GLY A 183 -23.66 15.76 8.57
N VAL A 184 -23.84 16.32 9.77
CA VAL A 184 -24.01 15.55 11.03
C VAL A 184 -25.28 14.69 11.11
N ASN A 185 -26.25 14.87 10.22
CA ASN A 185 -27.47 14.08 10.20
C ASN A 185 -27.23 12.74 9.48
N LEU A 186 -26.80 11.70 10.20
CA LEU A 186 -26.57 10.38 9.60
C LEU A 186 -27.79 9.75 8.91
N GLY A 187 -28.99 10.26 9.19
CA GLY A 187 -30.24 9.81 8.58
C GLY A 187 -30.62 10.55 7.30
N ASP A 188 -29.82 11.48 6.78
CA ASP A 188 -30.08 12.06 5.46
C ASP A 188 -29.83 11.05 4.33
N THR A 189 -30.37 11.32 3.15
CA THR A 189 -30.34 10.40 2.01
C THR A 189 -28.93 10.06 1.56
N ASP A 190 -28.00 11.01 1.59
CA ASP A 190 -26.64 10.82 1.09
C ASP A 190 -25.79 10.06 2.11
N ASN A 191 -25.91 10.38 3.41
CA ASN A 191 -25.26 9.59 4.46
C ASN A 191 -25.81 8.14 4.51
N GLN A 192 -27.13 7.95 4.32
CA GLN A 192 -27.71 6.61 4.19
C GLN A 192 -27.19 5.86 2.96
N ALA A 193 -27.01 6.54 1.82
CA ALA A 193 -26.46 5.92 0.62
C ALA A 193 -24.99 5.51 0.81
N TYR A 194 -24.18 6.37 1.43
CA TYR A 194 -22.78 6.08 1.77
C TYR A 194 -22.66 4.87 2.72
N TRP A 195 -23.36 4.90 3.85
CA TRP A 195 -23.30 3.78 4.80
C TRP A 195 -23.97 2.51 4.26
N GLY A 196 -25.04 2.63 3.48
CA GLY A 196 -25.67 1.51 2.80
C GLY A 196 -24.73 0.81 1.83
N SER A 197 -23.91 1.57 1.09
CA SER A 197 -22.88 1.02 0.20
C SER A 197 -21.79 0.26 0.96
N ILE A 198 -21.31 0.85 2.05
CA ILE A 198 -20.31 0.23 2.93
C ILE A 198 -20.86 -1.06 3.54
N LEU A 199 -22.08 -1.03 4.09
CA LEU A 199 -22.73 -2.19 4.68
C LEU A 199 -22.93 -3.30 3.65
N ALA A 200 -23.41 -2.97 2.44
CA ALA A 200 -23.56 -3.95 1.37
C ALA A 200 -22.23 -4.62 0.98
N SER A 201 -21.10 -3.89 1.05
CA SER A 201 -19.77 -4.49 0.87
C SER A 201 -19.50 -5.55 1.95
N VAL A 202 -19.71 -5.20 3.22
CA VAL A 202 -19.45 -6.08 4.37
C VAL A 202 -20.42 -7.26 4.42
N GLU A 203 -21.69 -7.05 4.10
CA GLU A 203 -22.69 -8.12 3.96
C GLU A 203 -22.32 -9.10 2.86
N ALA A 204 -21.79 -8.63 1.72
CA ALA A 204 -21.32 -9.52 0.65
C ALA A 204 -20.19 -10.45 1.16
N LYS A 205 -19.27 -9.94 1.99
CA LYS A 205 -18.24 -10.76 2.65
C LYS A 205 -18.83 -11.75 3.65
N ALA A 206 -19.79 -11.32 4.48
CA ALA A 206 -20.48 -12.19 5.43
C ALA A 206 -21.26 -13.32 4.72
N ASN A 207 -21.91 -13.01 3.60
CA ASN A 207 -22.62 -13.97 2.76
C ASN A 207 -21.68 -15.01 2.09
N ALA A 208 -20.38 -14.70 2.02
CA ALA A 208 -19.34 -15.65 1.63
C ALA A 208 -18.82 -16.50 2.82
N SER A 209 -19.49 -16.44 3.98
CA SER A 209 -19.13 -17.16 5.21
C SER A 209 -17.76 -16.80 5.78
N ILE A 210 -17.37 -15.53 5.69
CA ILE A 210 -16.11 -15.02 6.25
C ILE A 210 -16.39 -13.96 7.30
N ASP A 211 -15.65 -14.05 8.40
CA ASP A 211 -15.80 -13.17 9.55
C ASP A 211 -15.66 -11.69 9.17
N THR A 212 -16.59 -10.89 9.68
CA THR A 212 -16.63 -9.44 9.53
C THR A 212 -16.40 -8.76 10.87
N SER A 213 -15.79 -7.57 10.86
CA SER A 213 -15.65 -6.76 12.06
C SER A 213 -15.81 -5.26 11.77
N ILE A 214 -15.71 -4.43 12.80
CA ILE A 214 -15.70 -2.97 12.63
C ILE A 214 -14.55 -2.50 11.72
N THR A 215 -13.46 -3.27 11.62
CA THR A 215 -12.38 -2.93 10.70
C THR A 215 -12.90 -2.92 9.26
N ASP A 216 -13.76 -3.87 8.86
CA ASP A 216 -14.35 -3.93 7.53
C ASP A 216 -15.04 -2.62 7.13
N LEU A 217 -15.87 -2.09 8.03
CA LEU A 217 -16.54 -0.80 7.84
C LEU A 217 -15.52 0.34 7.73
N TRP A 218 -14.54 0.37 8.62
CA TRP A 218 -13.54 1.42 8.71
C TRP A 218 -12.66 1.54 7.47
N GLY A 219 -12.08 0.45 6.97
CA GLY A 219 -11.26 0.52 5.75
C GLY A 219 -12.07 0.61 4.46
N ARG A 220 -13.35 0.21 4.44
CA ARG A 220 -14.26 0.63 3.37
C ARG A 220 -14.42 2.14 3.38
N ALA A 221 -14.71 2.76 4.53
CA ALA A 221 -14.73 4.21 4.64
C ALA A 221 -13.41 4.82 4.15
N LEU A 222 -12.25 4.36 4.63
CA LEU A 222 -10.95 4.89 4.17
C LEU A 222 -10.71 4.74 2.66
N SER A 223 -11.17 3.66 2.04
CA SER A 223 -10.99 3.48 0.59
C SER A 223 -11.71 4.53 -0.25
N TYR A 224 -12.84 5.07 0.22
CA TYR A 224 -13.51 6.20 -0.43
C TYR A 224 -12.63 7.45 -0.46
N HIS A 225 -11.80 7.63 0.58
CA HIS A 225 -11.00 8.85 0.74
C HIS A 225 -9.59 8.73 0.17
N PHE A 226 -9.02 7.52 0.12
CA PHE A 226 -7.59 7.31 -0.20
C PHE A 226 -7.31 6.51 -1.47
N LEU A 227 -8.27 5.73 -1.96
CA LEU A 227 -8.11 4.93 -3.17
C LEU A 227 -8.84 5.58 -4.35
N ASN A 228 -8.53 5.10 -5.55
CA ASN A 228 -9.13 5.61 -6.77
C ASN A 228 -10.56 5.05 -6.97
N GLN A 229 -11.23 5.47 -8.05
CA GLN A 229 -12.62 5.18 -8.40
C GLN A 229 -13.67 6.00 -7.63
N THR A 230 -13.30 6.71 -6.57
CA THR A 230 -14.20 7.65 -5.89
C THR A 230 -14.00 9.06 -6.44
N THR A 231 -15.09 9.74 -6.80
CA THR A 231 -15.16 11.14 -7.23
C THR A 231 -16.30 11.84 -6.48
N ARG A 232 -16.34 13.17 -6.47
CA ARG A 232 -17.48 13.89 -5.88
C ARG A 232 -18.81 13.51 -6.51
N ASN A 233 -18.84 13.24 -7.81
CA ASN A 233 -20.06 12.92 -8.54
C ASN A 233 -20.62 11.54 -8.21
N ASN A 234 -19.75 10.61 -7.76
CA ASN A 234 -20.16 9.24 -7.48
C ASN A 234 -20.07 8.85 -6.00
N PHE A 235 -19.66 9.77 -5.11
CA PHE A 235 -19.40 9.49 -3.69
C PHE A 235 -20.58 8.83 -2.96
N TYR A 236 -21.81 9.21 -3.31
CA TYR A 236 -23.04 8.67 -2.70
C TYR A 236 -23.76 7.67 -3.63
N THR A 237 -23.05 7.06 -4.59
CA THR A 237 -23.63 6.16 -5.58
C THR A 237 -22.83 4.88 -5.68
N ASN A 238 -23.46 3.77 -6.06
CA ASN A 238 -22.76 2.49 -6.28
C ASN A 238 -22.30 2.31 -7.74
N THR A 239 -22.03 3.41 -8.46
CA THR A 239 -21.63 3.35 -9.88
C THR A 239 -20.20 2.85 -10.08
N THR A 240 -19.40 2.83 -9.00
CA THR A 240 -18.04 2.28 -8.99
C THR A 240 -17.80 1.43 -7.75
N GLY A 241 -16.67 0.75 -7.69
CA GLY A 241 -16.29 -0.08 -6.55
C GLY A 241 -15.66 0.71 -5.40
N HIS A 242 -15.39 2.01 -5.54
CA HIS A 242 -14.75 2.83 -4.50
C HIS A 242 -13.52 2.13 -3.88
N GLY A 243 -12.54 1.80 -4.72
CA GLY A 243 -11.30 1.14 -4.32
C GLY A 243 -11.39 -0.37 -4.03
N VAL A 244 -12.57 -1.00 -4.07
CA VAL A 244 -12.72 -2.46 -3.85
C VAL A 244 -11.74 -3.28 -4.68
N GLY A 245 -11.57 -2.96 -5.96
CA GLY A 245 -10.71 -3.72 -6.86
C GLY A 245 -9.21 -3.51 -6.72
N GLN A 246 -8.77 -2.57 -5.87
CA GLN A 246 -7.37 -2.22 -5.71
C GLN A 246 -6.76 -3.06 -4.59
N LEU A 247 -6.08 -4.14 -4.98
CA LEU A 247 -5.52 -5.13 -4.07
C LEU A 247 -4.02 -4.90 -3.88
N TRP A 248 -3.53 -5.13 -2.66
CA TRP A 248 -2.10 -5.05 -2.35
C TRP A 248 -1.26 -6.02 -3.22
N SER A 249 -1.82 -7.19 -3.52
CA SER A 249 -1.20 -8.19 -4.40
C SER A 249 -1.08 -7.74 -5.86
N GLN A 250 -1.71 -6.63 -6.27
CA GLN A 250 -1.58 -6.05 -7.61
C GLN A 250 -0.43 -5.05 -7.70
N ILE A 251 0.20 -4.62 -6.60
CA ILE A 251 1.34 -3.70 -6.64
C ILE A 251 2.45 -4.22 -7.57
N PRO A 252 2.83 -5.51 -7.54
CA PRO A 252 3.84 -6.04 -8.47
C PRO A 252 3.45 -5.98 -9.95
N LEU A 253 2.17 -5.80 -10.26
CA LEU A 253 1.63 -5.70 -11.62
C LEU A 253 1.64 -4.26 -12.14
N SER A 254 1.95 -3.28 -11.28
CA SER A 254 1.98 -1.87 -11.65
C SER A 254 3.23 -1.53 -12.49
N PRO A 255 3.12 -0.65 -13.49
CA PRO A 255 4.26 -0.15 -14.25
C PRO A 255 5.39 0.39 -13.37
N SER A 256 5.05 1.17 -12.34
CA SER A 256 6.06 1.78 -11.47
C SER A 256 6.85 0.76 -10.63
N TYR A 257 6.28 -0.41 -10.33
CA TYR A 257 6.99 -1.53 -9.72
C TYR A 257 7.81 -2.30 -10.77
N ALA A 258 7.24 -2.55 -11.95
CA ALA A 258 7.92 -3.22 -13.05
C ALA A 258 9.19 -2.49 -13.53
N ASP A 259 9.22 -1.16 -13.41
CA ASP A 259 10.38 -0.32 -13.72
C ASP A 259 11.23 0.06 -12.49
N GLN A 260 10.94 -0.55 -11.32
CA GLN A 260 11.62 -0.30 -10.05
C GLN A 260 11.66 1.19 -9.62
N SER A 261 10.71 2.00 -10.07
CA SER A 261 10.68 3.45 -9.83
C SER A 261 10.16 3.83 -8.44
N MET A 262 9.33 2.97 -7.83
CA MET A 262 8.86 3.12 -6.46
C MET A 262 9.84 2.48 -5.45
N PRO A 263 9.97 3.00 -4.22
CA PRO A 263 10.59 2.26 -3.13
C PRO A 263 9.74 1.03 -2.78
N PHE A 264 10.38 -0.03 -2.26
CA PHE A 264 9.68 -1.23 -1.86
C PHE A 264 8.73 -0.95 -0.69
N PRO A 265 7.42 -1.22 -0.83
CA PRO A 265 6.44 -0.82 0.16
C PRO A 265 6.36 -1.79 1.32
N ILE A 266 6.24 -1.23 2.53
CA ILE A 266 6.02 -1.99 3.76
C ILE A 266 4.86 -1.36 4.53
N ILE A 267 3.95 -2.18 5.04
CA ILE A 267 3.00 -1.79 6.08
C ILE A 267 3.21 -2.66 7.31
N ALA A 268 3.28 -2.02 8.48
CA ALA A 268 3.35 -2.71 9.76
C ALA A 268 2.01 -2.68 10.50
N ALA A 269 1.68 -3.77 11.19
CA ALA A 269 0.60 -3.87 12.16
C ALA A 269 0.99 -4.77 13.33
N ASP A 270 0.35 -4.57 14.47
CA ASP A 270 0.64 -5.33 15.68
C ASP A 270 -0.46 -6.37 15.94
N SER A 271 -0.05 -7.54 16.46
CA SER A 271 -0.97 -8.54 17.00
C SER A 271 -1.40 -8.15 18.41
N LEU A 272 -2.67 -8.35 18.75
CA LEU A 272 -3.12 -8.37 20.15
C LEU A 272 -3.29 -9.83 20.59
N PRO A 273 -2.60 -10.29 21.65
CA PRO A 273 -2.85 -11.61 22.23
C PRO A 273 -4.32 -11.78 22.60
N SER A 274 -4.87 -12.98 22.39
CA SER A 274 -6.24 -13.29 22.81
C SER A 274 -6.42 -13.02 24.32
N GLY A 275 -7.52 -12.37 24.70
CA GLY A 275 -7.81 -11.98 26.09
C GLY A 275 -7.14 -10.69 26.57
N SER A 276 -6.39 -9.99 25.71
CA SER A 276 -5.79 -8.66 26.02
C SER A 276 -6.64 -7.46 25.56
N GLU A 277 -7.92 -7.71 25.24
CA GLU A 277 -8.85 -6.72 24.68
C GLU A 277 -9.01 -5.44 25.52
N SER A 278 -8.75 -5.54 26.84
CA SER A 278 -8.90 -4.47 27.82
C SER A 278 -7.58 -3.81 28.25
N THR A 279 -6.41 -4.22 27.73
CA THR A 279 -5.13 -3.60 28.13
C THR A 279 -4.75 -2.47 27.18
N PRO A 280 -4.58 -1.22 27.66
CA PRO A 280 -4.22 -0.08 26.81
C PRO A 280 -2.75 -0.10 26.37
N VAL A 281 -1.93 -0.99 26.91
CA VAL A 281 -0.51 -1.14 26.57
C VAL A 281 -0.31 -2.49 25.87
N VAL A 282 0.00 -2.42 24.58
CA VAL A 282 0.45 -3.58 23.81
C VAL A 282 1.85 -3.93 24.31
N SER A 283 2.06 -5.17 24.75
CA SER A 283 3.39 -5.61 25.18
C SER A 283 4.39 -5.44 24.04
N LEU A 284 5.64 -5.06 24.34
CA LEU A 284 6.74 -5.05 23.37
C LEU A 284 7.09 -6.45 22.83
N ASP A 285 6.54 -7.49 23.47
CA ASP A 285 6.61 -8.89 23.05
C ASP A 285 5.52 -9.27 22.03
N SER A 286 4.59 -8.37 21.75
CA SER A 286 3.54 -8.61 20.76
C SER A 286 4.15 -8.80 19.38
N VAL A 287 3.57 -9.71 18.61
CA VAL A 287 4.05 -10.03 17.26
C VAL A 287 3.76 -8.84 16.37
N VAL A 288 4.79 -8.35 15.67
CA VAL A 288 4.62 -7.34 14.62
C VAL A 288 4.46 -8.08 13.30
N TYR A 289 3.38 -7.82 12.60
CA TYR A 289 3.18 -8.25 11.23
C TYR A 289 3.61 -7.16 10.26
N GLU A 290 4.22 -7.60 9.17
CA GLU A 290 4.60 -6.77 8.04
C GLU A 290 3.81 -7.27 6.83
N ALA A 291 3.25 -6.39 5.98
CA ALA A 291 3.06 -6.71 4.57
C ALA A 291 3.99 -5.90 3.69
N SER A 292 4.53 -6.59 2.71
CA SER A 292 5.20 -6.03 1.56
C SER A 292 4.56 -6.54 0.27
N ALA A 293 4.75 -5.91 -0.88
CA ALA A 293 4.06 -6.30 -2.13
C ALA A 293 4.07 -7.84 -2.46
N PRO A 294 5.15 -8.60 -2.19
CA PRO A 294 5.17 -10.05 -2.41
C PRO A 294 4.77 -10.92 -1.20
N THR A 295 4.88 -10.42 0.04
CA THR A 295 4.79 -11.26 1.25
C THR A 295 4.24 -10.56 2.49
N PHE A 296 3.62 -11.31 3.40
CA PHE A 296 3.23 -10.89 4.74
C PHE A 296 4.03 -11.64 5.82
N PRO A 297 5.19 -11.12 6.27
CA PRO A 297 5.93 -11.67 7.42
C PRO A 297 5.32 -11.36 8.79
N SER A 298 5.66 -12.18 9.79
CA SER A 298 5.48 -11.91 11.22
C SER A 298 6.82 -11.92 11.94
N PHE A 299 6.97 -11.07 12.97
CA PHE A 299 8.18 -10.93 13.78
C PHE A 299 7.83 -11.08 15.26
N ALA A 300 8.41 -12.09 15.92
CA ALA A 300 8.31 -12.29 17.36
C ALA A 300 9.72 -12.32 17.97
N ARG A 301 9.93 -11.60 19.09
CA ARG A 301 11.26 -11.43 19.71
C ARG A 301 11.83 -12.69 20.36
N LEU A 302 11.03 -13.74 20.61
CA LEU A 302 11.46 -14.89 21.43
C LEU A 302 11.05 -16.31 20.97
N ALA A 303 10.32 -16.51 19.86
CA ALA A 303 10.11 -17.84 19.28
C ALA A 303 9.58 -17.77 17.84
N HIS A 304 10.01 -18.72 17.00
CA HIS A 304 9.48 -19.09 15.68
C HIS A 304 8.57 -18.06 14.98
N SER A 305 9.16 -17.22 14.13
CA SER A 305 8.44 -16.33 13.23
C SER A 305 8.07 -17.04 11.94
N SER A 306 6.95 -16.65 11.33
CA SER A 306 6.49 -17.20 10.06
C SER A 306 6.10 -16.09 9.06
N SER A 307 6.26 -16.33 7.76
CA SER A 307 5.81 -15.41 6.70
C SER A 307 4.97 -16.12 5.65
N SER A 308 3.97 -15.43 5.09
CA SER A 308 3.11 -15.99 4.05
C SER A 308 3.05 -15.13 2.80
N HIS A 309 2.63 -15.67 1.66
CA HIS A 309 2.34 -14.84 0.49
C HIS A 309 1.05 -14.05 0.73
N LEU A 310 0.97 -12.78 0.29
CA LEU A 310 -0.26 -11.98 0.53
C LEU A 310 -1.47 -12.56 -0.14
N SER A 311 -1.31 -13.31 -1.23
CA SER A 311 -2.46 -13.97 -1.81
C SER A 311 -3.15 -14.87 -0.79
N SER A 312 -2.56 -15.32 0.34
CA SER A 312 -3.06 -16.43 1.17
C SER A 312 -3.34 -16.12 2.65
N LEU A 313 -3.81 -14.93 3.07
CA LEU A 313 -4.11 -14.64 4.48
C LEU A 313 -5.61 -14.73 4.83
N GLY A 314 -5.96 -15.28 6.01
CA GLY A 314 -7.31 -15.17 6.59
C GLY A 314 -8.16 -16.44 6.78
N LEU A 315 -7.59 -17.66 6.74
CA LEU A 315 -8.30 -18.91 6.99
C LEU A 315 -7.48 -19.82 7.91
N GLY A 316 -8.17 -20.62 8.72
CA GLY A 316 -7.55 -21.70 9.47
C GLY A 316 -6.81 -22.68 8.55
N ILE A 317 -5.74 -23.28 9.07
CA ILE A 317 -4.74 -24.15 8.43
C ILE A 317 -5.33 -25.35 7.62
N HIS A 318 -6.65 -25.57 7.65
CA HIS A 318 -7.31 -26.71 7.02
C HIS A 318 -7.93 -26.46 5.63
N HIS A 319 -8.16 -25.21 5.19
CA HIS A 319 -8.76 -24.99 3.87
C HIS A 319 -8.12 -23.82 3.11
N CYS A 320 -7.82 -24.12 1.86
CA CYS A 320 -6.99 -23.39 0.91
C CYS A 320 -7.35 -21.92 0.70
N LEU A 321 -6.29 -21.12 0.68
CA LEU A 321 -6.31 -19.71 1.05
C LEU A 321 -6.07 -18.78 -0.14
N LEU A 322 -7.07 -17.92 -0.42
CA LEU A 322 -6.87 -16.65 -1.10
C LEU A 322 -7.49 -15.50 -0.27
N TRP A 323 -6.69 -14.53 0.24
CA TRP A 323 -7.01 -13.09 0.38
C TRP A 323 -5.91 -12.23 1.06
N PHE A 324 -5.77 -10.99 0.60
CA PHE A 324 -5.34 -9.84 1.41
C PHE A 324 -6.19 -8.62 1.06
N ARG A 325 -7.09 -8.27 1.98
CA ARG A 325 -7.47 -6.89 2.27
C ARG A 325 -7.28 -6.77 3.78
N TRP A 326 -6.90 -5.59 4.27
CA TRP A 326 -6.52 -5.28 5.66
C TRP A 326 -5.03 -5.25 5.94
N LEU A 327 -4.46 -4.07 5.78
CA LEU A 327 -3.40 -3.56 6.65
C LEU A 327 -3.56 -2.05 6.75
N ILE A 328 -4.65 -1.66 7.41
CA ILE A 328 -4.87 -0.27 7.75
C ILE A 328 -5.44 -0.19 9.18
N GLN A 329 -4.62 -0.58 10.16
CA GLN A 329 -4.68 0.00 11.51
C GLN A 329 -3.47 -0.44 12.34
N ALA A 330 -2.62 0.53 12.67
CA ALA A 330 -2.09 0.62 14.03
C ALA A 330 -2.97 1.66 14.75
N ARG A 331 -3.33 1.39 16.01
CA ARG A 331 -4.36 2.13 16.76
C ARG A 331 -4.08 3.64 16.89
N ILE A 332 -5.18 4.37 17.08
CA ILE A 332 -5.26 5.66 17.82
C ILE A 332 -5.23 5.33 19.31
#